data_AF-A0A396KZH4-F1
#
_entry.id   AF-A0A396KZH4-F1
#
_cell.length_a   1.000
_cell.length_b   1.000
_cell.length_c   1.000
_cell.angle_alpha   90.00
_cell.angle_beta   90.00
_cell.angle_gamma   90.00
#
_symmetry.space_group_name_H-M   'P 1'
#
loop_
_entity.id
_entity.type
_entity.pdbx_description
1 polymer ?
#
loop_
_entity_poly.entity_id
_entity_poly.type
_entity_poly.pdbx_seq_one_letter_code
_entity_poly.pdbx_strand_id
1 'polypeptide(L)' 'MKITEKISEYIRDQNINLSEMSRSTGISYRMIYASLADKSRNRALSVDEAVAICDYLGKTVDDFREKPERSEPDGRA' A
#
# COMPACT_ATOMS: atom_id res chain seq x y z
N MET A 1 -0.56 3.09 11.61
CA MET A 1 -0.76 1.93 10.70
C MET A 1 0.46 1.77 9.79
N LYS A 2 0.85 0.56 9.34
CA LYS A 2 2.01 0.40 8.43
C LYS A 2 1.63 0.70 6.98
N ILE A 3 2.55 1.27 6.19
CA ILE A 3 2.31 1.61 4.77
C ILE A 3 1.82 0.39 3.97
N THR A 4 2.40 -0.79 4.20
CA THR A 4 1.97 -2.05 3.54
C THR A 4 0.51 -2.39 3.80
N GLU A 5 -0.01 -2.14 5.02
CA GLU A 5 -1.41 -2.42 5.36
C GLU A 5 -2.36 -1.51 4.57
N LYS A 6 -2.02 -0.23 4.45
CA LYS A 6 -2.80 0.73 3.66
C LYS A 6 -2.80 0.43 2.16
N ILE A 7 -1.65 0.01 1.63
CA ILE A 7 -1.58 -0.47 0.24
C ILE A 7 -2.45 -1.72 0.07
N SER A 8 -2.41 -2.67 1.02
CA SER A 8 -3.26 -3.86 1.01
C SER A 8 -4.75 -3.52 1.00
N GLU A 9 -5.16 -2.57 1.83
CA GLU A 9 -6.55 -2.09 1.88
C GLU A 9 -6.97 -1.44 0.57
N TYR A 10 -6.17 -0.51 0.05
CA TYR A 10 -6.46 0.15 -1.21
C TYR A 10 -6.64 -0.85 -2.37
N ILE A 11 -5.75 -1.83 -2.47
CA ILE A 11 -5.83 -2.89 -3.49
C ILE A 11 -7.14 -3.68 -3.35
N ARG A 12 -7.57 -3.98 -2.12
CA ARG A 12 -8.82 -4.70 -1.85
C ARG A 12 -10.03 -3.86 -2.22
N ASP A 13 -10.06 -2.59 -1.81
CA ASP A 13 -11.18 -1.68 -2.04
C ASP A 13 -11.37 -1.38 -3.53
N GLN A 14 -10.28 -1.30 -4.28
CA GLN A 14 -10.29 -1.07 -5.72
C GLN A 14 -10.42 -2.36 -6.55
N ASN A 15 -10.59 -3.54 -5.92
CA ASN A 15 -10.66 -4.86 -6.57
C ASN A 15 -9.53 -5.12 -7.58
N ILE A 16 -8.31 -4.72 -7.22
CA ILE A 16 -7.15 -4.81 -8.13
C ILE A 16 -6.68 -6.25 -8.28
N ASN A 17 -6.40 -6.64 -9.52
CA ASN A 17 -5.98 -8.00 -9.84
C ASN A 17 -4.49 -8.22 -9.52
N LEU A 18 -4.21 -9.01 -8.47
CA LEU A 18 -2.84 -9.33 -8.04
C LEU A 18 -2.03 -10.12 -9.09
N SER A 19 -2.71 -10.92 -9.91
CA SER A 19 -2.05 -11.66 -11.00
C SER A 19 -1.58 -10.73 -12.10
N GLU A 20 -2.34 -9.68 -12.39
CA GLU A 20 -1.94 -8.64 -13.33
C GLU A 20 -0.82 -7.78 -12.77
N MET A 21 -0.96 -7.33 -11.52
CA MET A 21 0.09 -6.59 -10.81
C MET A 21 1.43 -7.34 -10.82
N SER A 22 1.41 -8.67 -10.61
CA SER A 22 2.61 -9.50 -10.69
C SER A 22 3.29 -9.44 -12.05
N ARG A 23 2.52 -9.49 -13.13
CA ARG A 23 3.06 -9.42 -14.50
C ARG A 23 3.61 -8.03 -14.82
N SER A 24 2.94 -6.97 -14.37
CA SER A 24 3.34 -5.59 -14.67
C SER A 24 4.54 -5.13 -13.85
N THR A 25 4.62 -5.52 -12.58
CA THR A 25 5.71 -5.11 -11.67
C THR A 25 6.92 -6.05 -11.70
N GLY A 26 6.77 -7.26 -12.25
CA GLY A 26 7.80 -8.31 -12.20
C GLY A 26 7.96 -8.96 -10.82
N ILE A 27 7.22 -8.52 -9.81
CA ILE A 27 7.22 -9.13 -8.47
C ILE A 27 6.42 -10.43 -8.54
N SER A 28 6.96 -11.51 -7.97
CA SER A 28 6.28 -12.80 -8.00
C SER A 28 4.90 -12.71 -7.33
N TYR A 29 3.89 -13.35 -7.92
CA TYR A 29 2.54 -13.39 -7.37
C TYR A 29 2.54 -13.88 -5.91
N ARG A 30 3.38 -14.87 -5.59
CA ARG A 30 3.51 -15.40 -4.24
C ARG A 30 3.98 -14.34 -3.24
N MET A 31 4.89 -13.46 -3.66
CA MET A 31 5.38 -12.35 -2.84
C MET A 31 4.31 -11.28 -2.66
N ILE A 32 3.63 -10.88 -3.74
CA ILE A 32 2.51 -9.95 -3.68
C ILE A 32 1.42 -10.48 -2.74
N TYR A 33 1.01 -11.74 -2.93
CA TYR A 33 -0.02 -12.37 -2.11
C TYR A 33 0.38 -12.43 -0.63
N ALA A 34 1.62 -12.84 -0.34
CA ALA A 34 2.13 -12.93 1.03
C ALA A 34 2.23 -11.57 1.74
N SER A 35 2.33 -10.47 1.00
CA SER A 35 2.45 -9.11 1.57
C SER A 35 1.14 -8.33 1.58
N LEU A 36 0.23 -8.59 0.62
CA LEU A 36 -0.94 -7.74 0.37
C LEU A 36 -2.29 -8.45 0.54
N ALA A 37 -2.32 -9.78 0.57
CA ALA A 37 -3.57 -10.54 0.68
C ALA A 37 -3.60 -11.48 1.90
N ASP A 38 -2.46 -12.07 2.24
CA ASP A 38 -2.34 -13.03 3.32
C ASP A 38 -2.21 -12.33 4.69
N LYS A 39 -3.31 -12.29 5.45
CA LYS A 39 -3.33 -11.71 6.81
C LYS A 39 -2.52 -12.52 7.83
N SER A 40 -2.18 -13.78 7.53
CA SER A 40 -1.37 -14.63 8.42
C SER A 40 0.13 -14.42 8.21
N ARG A 41 0.54 -14.03 7.00
CA ARG A 41 1.93 -13.69 6.67
C ARG A 41 2.14 -12.20 6.82
N ASN A 42 2.73 -11.80 7.93
CA ASN A 42 3.02 -10.40 8.24
C ASN A 42 4.28 -9.89 7.50
N ARG A 43 4.41 -10.21 6.21
CA ARG A 43 5.56 -9.85 5.40
C ARG A 43 5.40 -8.41 4.90
N ALA A 44 6.18 -7.49 5.46
CA ALA A 44 6.29 -6.14 4.92
C ALA A 44 6.86 -6.15 3.50
N LEU A 45 6.37 -5.23 2.65
CA LEU A 45 6.98 -4.93 1.37
C LEU A 45 8.37 -4.32 1.60
N SER A 46 9.35 -4.67 0.76
CA SER A 46 10.57 -3.88 0.68
C SER A 46 10.28 -2.50 0.09
N VAL A 47 11.26 -1.59 0.16
CA VAL A 47 11.14 -0.26 -0.47
C VAL A 47 10.94 -0.40 -1.97
N ASP A 48 11.74 -1.24 -2.63
CA ASP A 48 11.65 -1.45 -4.08
C ASP A 48 10.29 -2.03 -4.50
N GLU A 49 9.77 -2.99 -3.73
CA GLU A 49 8.45 -3.56 -3.99
C GLU A 49 7.35 -2.52 -3.79
N ALA A 50 7.43 -1.70 -2.74
CA ALA A 50 6.47 -0.64 -2.48
C ALA A 50 6.46 0.40 -3.59
N VAL A 51 7.64 0.82 -4.08
CA VAL A 51 7.76 1.77 -5.19
C VAL A 51 7.17 1.19 -6.47
N ALA A 52 7.57 -0.03 -6.86
CA ALA A 52 7.06 -0.66 -8.08
C ALA A 52 5.54 -0.88 -8.06
N ILE A 53 4.97 -1.24 -6.90
CA ILE A 53 3.53 -1.36 -6.73
C ILE A 53 2.87 0.03 -6.82
N CYS A 54 3.42 1.05 -6.17
CA CYS A 54 2.89 2.42 -6.25
C CYS A 54 2.87 2.94 -7.69
N ASP A 55 3.93 2.71 -8.46
CA ASP A 55 4.02 3.07 -9.88
C ASP A 55 2.93 2.39 -10.70
N TYR A 56 2.70 1.08 -10.49
CA TYR A 56 1.60 0.35 -11.13
C TYR A 56 0.22 0.93 -10.77
N LEU A 57 0.05 1.40 -9.54
CA LEU A 57 -1.19 2.01 -9.05
C LEU A 57 -1.37 3.48 -9.50
N GLY A 58 -0.37 4.10 -10.12
CA GLY A 58 -0.36 5.54 -10.40
C GLY A 58 -0.41 6.38 -9.11
N LYS A 59 0.21 5.89 -8.04
CA LYS A 59 0.28 6.50 -6.71
C LYS A 59 1.73 6.68 -6.28
N THR A 60 1.91 7.39 -5.18
CA THR A 60 3.18 7.55 -4.47
C THR A 60 3.07 6.97 -3.08
N VAL A 61 4.22 6.67 -2.45
CA VAL A 61 4.24 6.21 -1.05
C VAL A 61 3.63 7.25 -0.11
N ASP A 62 3.77 8.54 -0.42
CA ASP A 62 3.19 9.65 0.36
C ASP A 62 1.65 9.65 0.35
N ASP A 63 1.00 9.13 -0.69
CA ASP A 63 -0.47 8.97 -0.72
C ASP A 63 -0.97 8.02 0.38
N PHE A 64 -0.12 7.11 0.84
CA PHE A 64 -0.44 6.16 1.91
C PHE A 64 0.10 6.59 3.28
N ARG A 65 0.86 7.70 3.39
CA ARG A 65 1.30 8.19 4.70
C ARG A 65 0.12 8.76 5.47
N GLU A 66 0.07 8.50 6.78
CA GLU A 66 -0.84 9.24 7.65
C GLU A 66 -0.41 10.70 7.63
N LYS A 67 -1.29 11.60 7.19
CA LYS A 67 -1.11 13.01 7.50
C LYS A 67 -1.38 13.15 8.99
N PRO A 68 -0.49 13.77 9.78
CA PRO A 68 -0.87 14.14 11.13
C PRO A 68 -2.12 15.01 11.00
N GLU A 69 -3.21 14.63 11.67
CA GLU A 69 -4.36 15.52 11.82
C GLU A 69 -3.81 16.82 12.35
N ARG A 70 -3.87 17.86 11.52
CA ARG A 70 -3.55 19.20 11.97
C ARG A 70 -4.69 19.55 12.92
N SER A 71 -4.46 19.42 14.23
CA SER A 71 -5.33 20.04 15.21
C SER A 71 -5.37 21.52 14.87
N GLU A 72 -6.50 21.99 14.36
CA GLU A 72 -6.79 23.42 14.35
C GLU A 72 -6.59 23.89 15.80
N PRO A 73 -5.77 24.93 16.06
CA PRO A 73 -5.75 25.52 17.38
C PRO A 73 -7.16 26.03 17.65
N ASP A 74 -7.75 25.56 18.75
CA ASP A 74 -9.01 26.08 19.32
C ASP A 74 -8.89 27.60 19.40
N GLY A 75 -9.42 28.27 18.38
CA GLY A 75 -9.43 29.71 18.23
C GLY A 75 -10.48 30.29 19.16
N ARG A 76 -10.25 30.20 20.47
CA ARG A 76 -10.89 31.08 21.44
C ARG A 76 -10.13 32.41 21.45
N ALA A 77 -10.71 33.41 20.80
CA ALA A 77 -10.49 34.81 21.10
C ALA A 77 -11.85 35.43 21.46
#